data_AF-A0A699QGY1-F1
#
_entry.id   AF-A0A699QGY1-F1
#
_cell.length_a   1.000
_cell.length_b   1.000
_cell.length_c   1.000
_cell.angle_alpha   90.00
_cell.angle_beta   90.00
_cell.angle_gamma   90.00
#
_symmetry.space_group_name_H-M   'P 1'
#
loop_
_entity.id
_entity.type
_entity.pdbx_description
1 polymer ?
#
loop_
_entity_poly.entity_id
_entity_poly.type
_entity_poly.pdbx_seq_one_letter_code
_entity_poly.pdbx_strand_id
1 'polypeptide(L)'
;KDEDVILLDEPGENVHVNIRHTKDYQFVTVNVFSTTYSKVFLINASDPLSGLTLVWECEACAHCIIEHHHGYLYLFTNADRGGQSVDCHYLLRSPLNSSGPRKWENVFIDDDDLIIEDVDFSNSHLALIVREGERFRLCTIALPMPNNKGAVHLREVFPHFLPLPESVSQISPGTNYDFFSSIMRFTISSPV
;
A
#
# COMPACT_ATOMS: atom_id res chain seq x y z
N LYS A 1 -4.66 30.73 21.87
CA LYS A 1 -5.69 29.92 21.17
C LYS A 1 -5.04 29.57 19.86
N ASP A 2 -4.73 28.30 19.65
CA ASP A 2 -4.24 27.88 18.35
C ASP A 2 -5.44 27.89 17.40
N GLU A 3 -5.28 28.58 16.27
CA GLU A 3 -6.30 28.65 15.23
C GLU A 3 -6.07 27.48 14.27
N ASP A 4 -7.14 26.75 13.96
CA ASP A 4 -7.09 25.67 12.99
C ASP A 4 -6.75 26.25 11.60
N VAL A 5 -5.85 25.57 10.88
CA VAL A 5 -5.40 25.98 9.54
C VAL A 5 -5.95 25.00 8.51
N ILE A 6 -6.57 25.53 7.46
CA ILE A 6 -7.02 24.73 6.31
C ILE A 6 -5.79 24.35 5.49
N LEU A 7 -5.50 23.06 5.37
CA LEU A 7 -4.41 22.55 4.54
C LEU A 7 -4.87 22.17 3.13
N LEU A 8 -6.06 21.60 3.00
CA LEU A 8 -6.65 21.16 1.74
C LEU A 8 -8.13 21.54 1.70
N ASP A 9 -8.57 22.08 0.57
CA ASP A 9 -9.97 22.35 0.24
C ASP A 9 -10.26 21.71 -1.12
N GLU A 10 -11.25 20.81 -1.17
CA GLU A 10 -11.66 20.09 -2.38
C GLU A 10 -13.15 20.35 -2.63
N PRO A 11 -13.51 21.39 -3.39
CA PRO A 11 -14.89 21.85 -3.54
C PRO A 11 -15.74 20.99 -4.49
N GLY A 12 -15.16 19.94 -5.08
CA GLY A 12 -15.85 19.08 -6.04
C GLY A 12 -16.95 18.24 -5.41
N GLU A 13 -18.05 18.03 -6.13
CA GLU A 13 -19.09 17.09 -5.71
C GLU A 13 -18.59 15.64 -5.81
N ASN A 14 -19.05 14.77 -4.90
CA ASN A 14 -18.68 13.34 -4.83
C ASN A 14 -17.19 13.06 -4.59
N VAL A 15 -16.47 14.01 -3.97
CA VAL A 15 -15.09 13.82 -3.53
C VAL A 15 -15.06 13.25 -2.11
N HIS A 16 -14.24 12.23 -1.90
CA HIS A 16 -14.03 11.58 -0.61
C HIS A 16 -12.59 11.81 -0.16
N VAL A 17 -12.41 12.40 1.01
CA VAL A 17 -11.09 12.59 1.62
C VAL A 17 -10.90 11.58 2.74
N ASN A 18 -9.80 10.83 2.68
CA ASN A 18 -9.40 9.88 3.71
C ASN A 18 -8.03 10.27 4.25
N ILE A 19 -7.91 10.36 5.57
CA ILE A 19 -6.66 10.71 6.25
C ILE A 19 -6.18 9.49 7.02
N ARG A 20 -4.92 9.11 6.84
CA ARG A 20 -4.26 8.03 7.60
C ARG A 20 -2.84 8.45 7.97
N HIS A 21 -2.17 7.63 8.77
CA HIS A 21 -0.73 7.72 8.97
C HIS A 21 -0.06 6.55 8.27
N THR A 22 1.19 6.73 7.85
CA THR A 22 2.07 5.59 7.56
C THR A 22 2.28 4.80 8.86
N LYS A 23 2.53 3.49 8.75
CA LYS A 23 2.68 2.60 9.90
C LYS A 23 3.77 3.04 10.87
N ASP A 24 4.84 3.63 10.34
CA ASP A 24 5.96 4.15 11.12
C ASP A 24 5.73 5.58 11.66
N TYR A 25 4.53 6.14 11.47
CA TYR A 25 4.10 7.47 11.89
C TYR A 25 4.95 8.65 11.35
N GLN A 26 5.81 8.43 10.36
CA GLN A 26 6.62 9.50 9.76
C GLN A 26 5.79 10.48 8.93
N PHE A 27 4.71 9.98 8.31
CA PHE A 27 3.86 10.79 7.44
C PHE A 27 2.38 10.60 7.75
N VAL A 28 1.62 11.68 7.54
CA VAL A 28 0.16 11.62 7.35
C VAL A 28 -0.09 11.54 5.86
N THR A 29 -0.92 10.59 5.43
CA THR A 29 -1.43 10.49 4.06
C THR A 29 -2.80 11.15 3.98
N VAL A 30 -2.99 11.99 2.98
CA VAL A 30 -4.29 12.57 2.64
C VAL A 30 -4.65 12.06 1.26
N ASN A 31 -5.60 11.13 1.20
CA ASN A 31 -6.07 10.50 -0.02
C ASN A 31 -7.36 11.19 -0.46
N VAL A 32 -7.39 11.66 -1.70
CA VAL A 32 -8.56 12.29 -2.31
C VAL A 32 -9.05 11.40 -3.44
N PHE A 33 -10.28 10.92 -3.33
CA PHE A 33 -10.91 10.04 -4.31
C PHE A 33 -12.15 10.68 -4.90
N SER A 34 -12.27 10.63 -6.22
CA SER A 34 -13.48 10.97 -6.95
C SER A 34 -13.77 9.90 -8.01
N THR A 35 -14.85 10.07 -8.77
CA THR A 35 -15.15 9.18 -9.91
C THR A 35 -14.17 9.33 -11.07
N THR A 36 -13.42 10.44 -11.15
CA THR A 36 -12.57 10.77 -12.31
C THR A 36 -11.09 10.88 -11.96
N TYR A 37 -10.72 10.92 -10.68
CA TYR A 37 -9.33 11.00 -10.26
C TYR A 37 -9.11 10.46 -8.85
N SER A 38 -7.88 10.07 -8.60
CA SER A 38 -7.37 9.73 -7.27
C SER A 38 -6.05 10.45 -7.04
N LYS A 39 -5.87 11.08 -5.87
CA LYS A 39 -4.64 11.78 -5.49
C LYS A 39 -4.21 11.35 -4.09
N VAL A 40 -2.91 11.29 -3.87
CA VAL A 40 -2.34 11.08 -2.53
C VAL A 40 -1.32 12.15 -2.24
N PHE A 41 -1.53 12.83 -1.11
CA PHE A 41 -0.62 13.80 -0.55
C PHE A 41 0.04 13.24 0.72
N LEU A 42 1.30 13.64 0.96
CA LEU A 42 1.99 13.43 2.23
C LEU A 42 2.12 14.74 2.99
N ILE A 43 1.95 14.65 4.30
CA ILE A 43 2.33 15.69 5.26
C ILE A 43 3.39 15.07 6.17
N ASN A 44 4.52 15.77 6.36
CA ASN A 44 5.53 15.35 7.31
C ASN A 44 4.96 15.44 8.73
N ALA A 45 4.86 14.32 9.45
CA ALA A 45 4.27 14.30 10.78
C ALA A 45 5.10 15.09 11.81
N SER A 46 6.41 15.25 11.56
CA SER A 46 7.30 16.07 12.41
C SER A 46 7.25 17.57 12.11
N ASP A 47 6.72 17.95 10.95
CA ASP A 47 6.52 19.35 10.56
C ASP A 47 5.23 19.50 9.72
N PRO A 48 4.05 19.39 10.33
CA PRO A 48 2.78 19.38 9.57
C PRO A 48 2.50 20.70 8.84
N LEU A 49 3.09 21.80 9.30
CA LEU A 49 2.93 23.12 8.70
C LEU A 49 3.80 23.32 7.46
N SER A 50 4.69 22.37 7.12
CA SER A 50 5.38 22.35 5.83
C SER A 50 4.42 22.19 4.65
N GLY A 51 3.17 21.78 4.92
CA GLY A 51 2.11 21.64 3.93
C GLY A 51 2.07 20.26 3.26
N LEU A 52 1.18 20.13 2.29
CA LEU A 52 0.95 18.89 1.54
C LEU A 52 1.92 18.76 0.37
N THR A 53 2.50 17.57 0.22
CA THR A 53 3.28 17.20 -0.97
C THR A 53 2.52 16.15 -1.77
N LEU A 54 2.12 16.47 -3.01
CA LEU A 54 1.53 15.49 -3.93
C LEU A 54 2.59 14.43 -4.28
N VAL A 55 2.29 13.16 -4.01
CA VAL A 55 3.22 12.05 -4.31
C VAL A 55 2.69 11.10 -5.37
N TRP A 56 1.39 11.07 -5.60
CA TRP A 56 0.79 10.23 -6.62
C TRP A 56 -0.56 10.78 -7.07
N GLU A 57 -0.85 10.65 -8.36
CA GLU A 57 -2.13 10.96 -8.96
C GLU A 57 -2.47 9.98 -10.09
N CYS A 58 -3.76 9.76 -10.33
CA CYS A 58 -4.29 8.92 -11.39
C CYS A 58 -5.56 9.55 -11.97
N GLU A 59 -5.71 9.50 -13.30
CA GLU A 59 -6.88 9.98 -14.06
C GLU A 59 -8.03 8.97 -14.08
N ALA A 60 -8.28 8.32 -12.95
CA ALA A 60 -9.42 7.44 -12.71
C ALA A 60 -9.65 7.26 -11.20
N CYS A 61 -10.81 6.72 -10.83
CA CYS A 61 -11.03 6.23 -9.48
C CYS A 61 -10.23 4.93 -9.29
N ALA A 62 -9.23 4.96 -8.42
CA ALA A 62 -8.36 3.84 -8.13
C ALA A 62 -8.11 3.77 -6.63
N HIS A 63 -8.27 2.59 -6.05
CA HIS A 63 -7.91 2.38 -4.66
C HIS A 63 -6.39 2.51 -4.52
N CYS A 64 -5.94 3.25 -3.51
CA CYS A 64 -4.53 3.39 -3.23
C CYS A 64 -4.27 3.54 -1.72
N ILE A 65 -3.18 2.89 -1.28
CA ILE A 65 -2.62 3.05 0.05
C ILE A 65 -1.13 3.32 -0.12
N ILE A 66 -0.63 4.35 0.57
CA ILE A 66 0.80 4.66 0.64
C ILE A 66 1.33 4.33 2.02
N GLU A 67 2.44 3.61 2.04
CA GLU A 67 3.23 3.33 3.24
C GLU A 67 4.66 3.86 3.07
N HIS A 68 5.30 4.19 4.20
CA HIS A 68 6.71 4.57 4.24
C HIS A 68 7.50 3.49 4.98
N HIS A 69 8.64 3.09 4.40
CA HIS A 69 9.56 2.15 5.02
C HIS A 69 10.99 2.45 4.55
N HIS A 70 11.89 2.70 5.51
CA HIS A 70 13.34 2.92 5.30
C HIS A 70 13.71 3.77 4.07
N GLY A 71 13.11 4.96 3.94
CA GLY A 71 13.47 5.92 2.88
C GLY A 71 12.84 5.60 1.51
N TYR A 72 11.89 4.68 1.46
CA TYR A 72 11.04 4.40 0.31
C TYR A 72 9.57 4.62 0.65
N LEU A 73 8.82 5.07 -0.35
CA LEU A 73 7.37 5.02 -0.36
C LEU A 73 6.94 3.77 -1.13
N TYR A 74 5.97 3.07 -0.59
CA TYR A 74 5.30 1.94 -1.21
C TYR A 74 3.87 2.33 -1.51
N LEU A 75 3.41 2.06 -2.72
CA LEU A 75 2.05 2.35 -3.17
C LEU A 75 1.39 1.04 -3.58
N PHE A 76 0.36 0.65 -2.84
CA PHE A 76 -0.50 -0.47 -3.18
C PHE A 76 -1.75 0.06 -3.87
N THR A 77 -1.98 -0.33 -5.12
CA THR A 77 -3.06 0.23 -5.94
C THR A 77 -3.56 -0.73 -7.00
N ASN A 78 -4.78 -0.50 -7.48
CA ASN A 78 -5.35 -1.14 -8.67
C ASN A 78 -5.56 -0.15 -9.83
N ALA A 79 -4.80 0.95 -9.85
CA ALA A 79 -4.88 1.96 -10.91
C ALA A 79 -4.56 1.38 -12.30
N ASP A 80 -5.18 1.94 -13.33
CA ASP A 80 -4.96 1.57 -14.72
C ASP A 80 -3.48 1.61 -15.10
N ARG A 81 -3.03 0.59 -15.83
CA ARG A 81 -1.67 0.51 -16.36
C ARG A 81 -1.69 0.86 -17.84
N GLY A 82 -1.27 2.08 -18.16
CA GLY A 82 -1.20 2.55 -19.56
C GLY A 82 -2.56 2.57 -20.26
N GLY A 83 -3.63 2.90 -19.53
CA GLY A 83 -5.00 2.96 -20.04
C GLY A 83 -5.70 1.60 -20.15
N GLN A 84 -5.11 0.54 -19.57
CA GLN A 84 -5.76 -0.76 -19.41
C GLN A 84 -6.21 -0.92 -17.96
N SER A 85 -7.51 -1.19 -17.79
CA SER A 85 -8.10 -1.57 -16.51
C SER A 85 -7.40 -2.81 -15.97
N VAL A 86 -7.09 -2.80 -14.68
CA VAL A 86 -6.42 -3.92 -13.99
C VAL A 86 -7.39 -4.50 -12.96
N ASP A 87 -7.59 -5.81 -13.01
CA ASP A 87 -8.51 -6.51 -12.09
C ASP A 87 -7.86 -6.88 -10.74
N CYS A 88 -6.57 -6.60 -10.58
CA CYS A 88 -5.78 -6.92 -9.40
C CYS A 88 -5.02 -5.71 -8.85
N HIS A 89 -4.72 -5.77 -7.55
CA HIS A 89 -3.82 -4.81 -6.93
C HIS A 89 -2.36 -5.19 -7.18
N TYR A 90 -1.50 -4.19 -7.18
CA TYR A 90 -0.07 -4.35 -7.32
C TYR A 90 0.68 -3.36 -6.44
N LEU A 91 1.95 -3.66 -6.18
CA LEU A 91 2.80 -2.88 -5.30
C LEU A 91 3.87 -2.15 -6.10
N LEU A 92 3.85 -0.82 -6.02
CA LEU A 92 4.86 0.08 -6.55
C LEU A 92 5.76 0.57 -5.42
N ARG A 93 6.99 0.95 -5.74
CA ARG A 93 7.90 1.65 -4.83
C ARG A 93 8.56 2.84 -5.49
N SER A 94 8.93 3.82 -4.68
CA SER A 94 9.70 4.98 -5.10
C SER A 94 10.59 5.48 -3.96
N PRO A 95 11.85 5.90 -4.20
CA PRO A 95 12.66 6.55 -3.15
C PRO A 95 11.97 7.79 -2.60
N LEU A 96 11.93 7.97 -1.28
CA LEU A 96 11.29 9.12 -0.64
C LEU A 96 11.80 10.44 -1.22
N ASN A 97 13.13 10.56 -1.34
CA ASN A 97 13.80 11.71 -1.94
C ASN A 97 14.07 11.45 -3.43
N SER A 98 13.28 12.06 -4.32
CA SER A 98 13.49 12.01 -5.77
C SER A 98 13.87 13.39 -6.32
N SER A 99 14.95 13.46 -7.11
CA SER A 99 15.35 14.69 -7.81
C SER A 99 14.56 14.83 -9.11
N GLY A 100 13.28 15.21 -9.02
CA GLY A 100 12.38 15.39 -10.17
C GLY A 100 11.03 14.67 -9.98
N PRO A 101 10.22 14.54 -11.06
CA PRO A 101 8.96 13.82 -11.00
C PRO A 101 9.15 12.43 -10.41
N ARG A 102 8.30 12.08 -9.44
CA ARG A 102 8.39 10.82 -8.72
C ARG A 102 8.22 9.66 -9.70
N LYS A 103 9.23 8.81 -9.81
CA LYS A 103 9.16 7.57 -10.60
C LYS A 103 8.72 6.43 -9.69
N TRP A 104 7.64 5.77 -10.07
CA TRP A 104 7.12 4.58 -9.41
C TRP A 104 7.52 3.34 -10.21
N GLU A 105 8.12 2.37 -9.52
CA GLU A 105 8.58 1.12 -10.12
C GLU A 105 7.85 -0.05 -9.47
N ASN A 106 7.47 -1.06 -10.26
CA ASN A 106 6.90 -2.30 -9.71
C ASN A 106 7.87 -2.95 -8.74
N VAL A 107 7.36 -3.37 -7.58
CA VAL A 107 8.09 -4.21 -6.63
C VAL A 107 8.08 -5.66 -7.10
N PHE A 108 6.89 -6.12 -7.53
CA PHE A 108 6.69 -7.48 -8.02
C PHE A 108 6.35 -7.49 -9.51
N ILE A 109 6.86 -8.49 -10.22
CA ILE A 109 6.41 -8.82 -11.57
C ILE A 109 5.06 -9.54 -11.44
N ASP A 110 4.11 -9.20 -12.31
CA ASP A 110 2.79 -9.83 -12.33
C ASP A 110 2.92 -11.35 -12.57
N ASP A 111 2.08 -12.12 -11.89
CA ASP A 111 2.01 -13.58 -11.98
C ASP A 111 0.53 -13.96 -12.12
N ASP A 112 0.17 -14.56 -13.26
CA ASP A 112 -1.23 -14.91 -13.57
C ASP A 112 -1.80 -15.92 -12.56
N ASP A 113 -0.94 -16.73 -11.95
CA ASP A 113 -1.35 -17.73 -10.96
C ASP A 113 -1.39 -17.17 -9.54
N LEU A 114 -0.71 -16.04 -9.27
CA LEU A 114 -0.51 -15.51 -7.92
C LEU A 114 -0.81 -14.01 -7.85
N ILE A 115 -2.00 -13.72 -7.33
CA ILE A 115 -2.54 -12.35 -7.25
C ILE A 115 -2.40 -11.82 -5.82
N ILE A 116 -1.92 -10.58 -5.68
CA ILE A 116 -1.84 -9.90 -4.39
C ILE A 116 -3.21 -9.27 -4.09
N GLU A 117 -3.80 -9.69 -2.98
CA GLU A 117 -5.13 -9.23 -2.54
C GLU A 117 -5.00 -8.13 -1.49
N ASP A 118 -4.00 -8.21 -0.62
CA ASP A 118 -3.73 -7.20 0.40
C ASP A 118 -2.27 -7.20 0.85
N VAL A 119 -1.85 -6.08 1.45
CA VAL A 119 -0.49 -5.87 1.96
C VAL A 119 -0.52 -5.17 3.32
N ASP A 120 0.30 -5.67 4.24
CA ASP A 120 0.52 -5.03 5.54
C ASP A 120 2.02 -4.96 5.85
N PHE A 121 2.42 -3.88 6.53
CA PHE A 121 3.82 -3.56 6.79
C PHE A 121 4.13 -3.64 8.29
N SER A 122 5.30 -4.19 8.59
CA SER A 122 6.00 -4.01 9.85
C SER A 122 7.39 -3.47 9.58
N ASN A 123 8.12 -3.10 10.63
CA ASN A 123 9.50 -2.63 10.52
C ASN A 123 10.42 -3.66 9.83
N SER A 124 10.14 -4.95 9.97
CA SER A 124 11.02 -6.03 9.52
C SER A 124 10.45 -6.92 8.42
N HIS A 125 9.14 -6.87 8.16
CA HIS A 125 8.48 -7.76 7.21
C HIS A 125 7.34 -7.07 6.46
N LEU A 126 7.18 -7.48 5.21
CA LEU A 126 5.98 -7.31 4.41
C LEU A 126 5.12 -8.57 4.59
N ALA A 127 3.86 -8.43 5.01
CA ALA A 127 2.89 -9.51 5.02
C ALA A 127 1.94 -9.35 3.83
N LEU A 128 1.72 -10.43 3.10
CA LEU A 128 0.88 -10.43 1.90
C LEU A 128 -0.23 -11.46 2.04
N ILE A 129 -1.45 -11.01 1.77
CA ILE A 129 -2.56 -11.91 1.45
C ILE A 129 -2.52 -12.09 -0.06
N VAL A 130 -2.37 -13.33 -0.50
CA VAL A 130 -2.29 -13.66 -1.91
C VAL A 130 -3.32 -14.72 -2.26
N ARG A 131 -3.81 -14.67 -3.48
CA ARG A 131 -4.67 -15.69 -4.05
C ARG A 131 -3.91 -16.45 -5.10
N GLU A 132 -3.72 -17.75 -4.87
CA GLU A 132 -3.12 -18.67 -5.83
C GLU A 132 -4.21 -19.56 -6.43
N GLY A 133 -4.61 -19.26 -7.67
CA GLY A 133 -5.83 -19.79 -8.28
C GLY A 133 -7.08 -19.38 -7.49
N GLU A 134 -7.75 -20.36 -6.85
CA GLU A 134 -8.93 -20.14 -5.98
C GLU A 134 -8.58 -20.15 -4.49
N ARG A 135 -7.32 -20.35 -4.11
CA ARG A 135 -6.90 -20.53 -2.71
C ARG A 135 -6.26 -19.27 -2.15
N PHE A 136 -6.78 -18.79 -1.03
CA PHE A 136 -6.11 -17.74 -0.26
C PHE A 136 -4.92 -18.31 0.52
N ARG A 137 -3.81 -17.59 0.47
CA ARG A 137 -2.59 -17.87 1.21
C ARG A 137 -2.11 -16.60 1.91
N LEU A 138 -1.38 -16.80 3.00
CA LEU A 138 -0.73 -15.73 3.74
C LEU A 138 0.78 -16.00 3.72
N CYS A 139 1.57 -15.01 3.34
CA CYS A 139 3.02 -15.13 3.38
C CYS A 139 3.69 -13.87 3.90
N THR A 140 4.94 -14.01 4.32
CA THR A 140 5.78 -12.88 4.73
C THR A 140 7.07 -12.83 3.92
N ILE A 141 7.58 -11.62 3.75
CA ILE A 141 8.87 -11.35 3.12
C ILE A 141 9.64 -10.42 4.04
N ALA A 142 10.93 -10.71 4.24
CA ALA A 142 11.79 -9.86 5.04
C ALA A 142 12.00 -8.48 4.37
N LEU A 143 11.97 -7.43 5.18
CA LEU A 143 12.32 -6.07 4.83
C LEU A 143 13.63 -5.63 5.53
N PRO A 144 14.43 -4.73 4.92
CA PRO A 144 14.26 -4.21 3.57
C PRO A 144 14.47 -5.32 2.53
N MET A 145 13.71 -5.24 1.44
CA MET A 145 13.87 -6.17 0.32
C MET A 145 15.32 -6.12 -0.19
N PRO A 146 15.91 -7.25 -0.64
CA PRO A 146 17.20 -7.23 -1.31
C PRO A 146 17.21 -6.18 -2.42
N ASN A 147 18.33 -5.46 -2.56
CA ASN A 147 18.47 -4.33 -3.48
C ASN A 147 18.59 -4.82 -4.94
N ASN A 148 17.56 -5.51 -5.42
CA ASN A 148 17.45 -5.99 -6.78
C ASN A 148 17.09 -4.80 -7.68
N LYS A 149 17.83 -4.65 -8.78
CA LYS A 149 17.51 -3.67 -9.82
C LYS A 149 16.21 -4.10 -10.50
N GLY A 150 15.13 -3.34 -10.26
CA GLY A 150 13.82 -3.58 -10.87
C GLY A 150 12.87 -4.46 -10.06
N ALA A 151 11.77 -4.83 -10.70
CA ALA A 151 10.75 -5.72 -10.17
C ALA A 151 11.25 -7.17 -10.15
N VAL A 152 10.75 -7.98 -9.22
CA VAL A 152 11.11 -9.40 -9.08
C VAL A 152 9.87 -10.28 -9.01
N HIS A 153 9.97 -11.55 -9.41
CA HIS A 153 8.84 -12.45 -9.15
C HIS A 153 8.71 -12.70 -7.65
N LEU A 154 7.47 -12.75 -7.15
CA LEU A 154 7.23 -12.96 -5.72
C LEU A 154 7.89 -14.26 -5.22
N ARG A 155 7.95 -15.31 -6.03
CA ARG A 155 8.57 -16.59 -5.66
C ARG A 155 10.10 -16.51 -5.54
N GLU A 156 10.76 -15.55 -6.21
CA GLU A 156 12.22 -15.37 -6.19
C GLU A 156 12.74 -14.73 -4.90
N VAL A 157 11.86 -14.08 -4.14
CA VAL A 157 12.20 -13.48 -2.84
C VAL A 157 11.93 -14.43 -1.67
N PHE A 158 11.71 -15.73 -1.98
CA PHE A 158 11.51 -16.81 -1.03
C PHE A 158 10.52 -16.48 0.10
N PRO A 159 9.27 -16.11 -0.25
CA PRO A 159 8.25 -15.76 0.72
C PRO A 159 7.99 -16.93 1.67
N HIS A 160 7.88 -16.65 2.96
CA HIS A 160 7.53 -17.64 3.95
C HIS A 160 6.01 -17.80 4.01
N PHE A 161 5.48 -18.82 3.33
CA PHE A 161 4.05 -19.14 3.37
C PHE A 161 3.67 -19.78 4.69
N LEU A 162 2.64 -19.24 5.32
CA LEU A 162 2.07 -19.79 6.56
C LEU A 162 1.14 -20.96 6.23
N PRO A 163 1.15 -22.04 7.03
CA PRO A 163 0.21 -23.14 6.87
C PRO A 163 -1.20 -22.66 7.24
N LEU A 164 -2.13 -22.78 6.31
CA LEU A 164 -3.54 -22.46 6.49
C LEU A 164 -4.43 -23.69 6.21
N PRO A 165 -5.62 -23.78 6.82
CA PRO A 165 -6.60 -24.80 6.45
C PRO A 165 -6.99 -24.73 4.97
N GLU A 166 -7.35 -25.86 4.36
CA GLU A 166 -7.76 -25.86 2.94
C GLU A 166 -9.10 -25.16 2.69
N SER A 167 -9.94 -25.04 3.73
CA SER A 167 -11.29 -24.45 3.64
C SER A 167 -11.32 -22.93 3.76
N VAL A 168 -10.16 -22.25 3.78
CA VAL A 168 -10.10 -20.79 3.90
C VAL A 168 -10.75 -20.13 2.69
N SER A 169 -11.79 -19.33 2.93
CA SER A 169 -12.46 -18.53 1.90
C SER A 169 -12.13 -17.05 1.97
N GLN A 170 -11.63 -16.57 3.11
CA GLN A 170 -11.27 -15.16 3.28
C GLN A 170 -10.20 -15.01 4.36
N ILE A 171 -9.29 -14.08 4.12
CA ILE A 171 -8.31 -13.60 5.08
C ILE A 171 -8.46 -12.08 5.14
N SER A 172 -8.52 -11.52 6.34
CA SER A 172 -8.52 -10.07 6.54
C SER A 172 -7.43 -9.67 7.54
N PRO A 173 -6.73 -8.55 7.32
CA PRO A 173 -5.79 -8.03 8.30
C PRO A 173 -6.55 -7.64 9.58
N GLY A 174 -5.92 -7.92 10.72
CA GLY A 174 -6.38 -7.46 12.02
C GLY A 174 -5.81 -6.11 12.40
N THR A 175 -5.89 -5.79 13.68
CA THR A 175 -5.36 -4.54 14.23
C THR A 175 -3.84 -4.62 14.43
N ASN A 176 -3.09 -4.15 13.43
CA ASN A 176 -1.62 -4.15 13.39
C ASN A 176 -1.03 -2.72 13.41
N TYR A 177 -1.27 -1.97 14.50
CA TYR A 177 -0.80 -0.56 14.60
C TYR A 177 0.65 -0.42 15.08
N ASP A 178 1.15 -1.35 15.89
CA ASP A 178 2.54 -1.30 16.36
C ASP A 178 3.48 -1.77 15.26
N PHE A 179 4.09 -0.82 14.57
CA PHE A 179 5.02 -1.07 13.46
C PHE A 179 6.25 -1.88 13.86
N PHE A 180 6.70 -1.79 15.13
CA PHE A 180 7.86 -2.52 15.61
C PHE A 180 7.51 -3.87 16.25
N SER A 181 6.21 -4.21 16.32
CA SER A 181 5.75 -5.50 16.80
C SER A 181 6.31 -6.65 15.97
N SER A 182 6.75 -7.72 16.64
CA SER A 182 7.07 -8.99 16.00
C SER A 182 5.84 -9.86 15.74
N ILE A 183 4.64 -9.37 16.06
CA ILE A 183 3.37 -10.09 15.98
C ILE A 183 2.41 -9.29 15.09
N MET A 184 1.87 -9.96 14.07
CA MET A 184 0.78 -9.48 13.24
C MET A 184 -0.46 -10.36 13.43
N ARG A 185 -1.63 -9.76 13.36
CA ARG A 185 -2.93 -10.41 13.56
C ARG A 185 -3.67 -10.45 12.24
N PHE A 186 -4.34 -11.57 12.00
CA PHE A 186 -5.20 -11.81 10.84
C PHE A 186 -6.44 -12.55 11.31
N THR A 187 -7.57 -12.28 10.66
CA THR A 187 -8.80 -13.04 10.81
C THR A 187 -8.94 -13.94 9.59
N ILE A 188 -9.21 -15.22 9.83
CA ILE A 188 -9.40 -16.23 8.79
C ILE A 188 -10.82 -16.77 8.95
N SER A 189 -11.56 -16.84 7.85
CA SER A 189 -12.90 -17.43 7.82
C SER A 189 -13.04 -18.47 6.71
N SER A 190 -13.94 -19.42 6.94
CA SER A 190 -14.37 -20.44 5.99
C SER A 190 -15.90 -20.42 5.88
N PRO A 191 -16.47 -20.91 4.78
CA PRO A 191 -17.89 -21.25 4.74
C PRO A 191 -18.17 -22.34 5.78
N VAL A 192 -19.39 -22.34 6.33
CA VAL A 192 -19.88 -23.38 7.26
C VAL A 192 -20.38 -24.59 6.49
#